data_AF-A0A5C5RWU3-F1
#
_entry.id   AF-A0A5C5RWU3-F1
#
_cell.length_a   1.000
_cell.length_b   1.000
_cell.length_c   1.000
_cell.angle_alpha   90.00
_cell.angle_beta   90.00
_cell.angle_gamma   90.00
#
_symmetry.space_group_name_H-M   'P 1'
#
loop_
_entity.id
_entity.type
_entity.pdbx_description
1 polymer ?
#
loop_
_entity_poly.entity_id
_entity_poly.type
_entity_poly.pdbx_seq_one_letter_code
_entity_poly.pdbx_strand_id
1 'polypeptide(L)'
;MEELRRDLAAVGAELIQVSEKYGVLDGAIEPWSPAAQELLDAAERRSGGICEECGQPGREVTLPSGWVKTRCEEHAAVERDDNYWKGMSRSVERGEYTPVGPVELGPAAAIQRGEHEGELERVNEEDES
;
A
#
# COMPACT_ATOMS: atom_id res chain seq x y z
N MET A 1 14.24 -4.37 3.90
CA MET A 1 13.04 -5.21 4.09
C MET A 1 13.38 -6.70 4.00
N GLU A 2 14.17 -7.15 3.03
CA GLU A 2 14.71 -8.53 3.00
C GLU A 2 15.57 -8.87 4.24
N GLU A 3 16.38 -7.91 4.71
CA GLU A 3 17.15 -8.04 5.95
C GLU A 3 16.24 -8.30 7.17
N LEU A 4 15.23 -7.44 7.39
CA LEU A 4 14.23 -7.64 8.46
C LEU A 4 13.57 -9.02 8.40
N ARG A 5 13.17 -9.49 7.21
CA ARG A 5 12.59 -10.83 7.07
C ARG A 5 13.55 -11.94 7.46
N ARG A 6 14.82 -11.83 7.06
CA ARG A 6 15.86 -12.78 7.45
C ARG A 6 16.05 -12.79 8.97
N ASP A 7 16.13 -11.62 9.58
CA ASP A 7 16.39 -11.48 11.02
C ASP A 7 15.20 -11.99 11.85
N LEU A 8 13.96 -11.70 11.41
CA LEU A 8 12.74 -12.25 12.01
C LEU A 8 12.73 -13.79 11.92
N ALA A 9 13.07 -14.35 10.75
CA ALA A 9 13.12 -15.79 10.58
C ALA A 9 14.17 -16.44 11.51
N ALA A 10 15.29 -15.76 11.79
CA ALA A 10 16.31 -16.24 12.71
C ALA A 10 15.84 -16.31 14.17
N VAL A 11 14.80 -15.53 14.54
CA VAL A 11 14.15 -15.59 15.87
C VAL A 11 12.82 -16.35 15.85
N GLY A 12 12.50 -17.04 14.75
CA GLY A 12 11.29 -17.86 14.61
C GLY A 12 10.01 -17.05 14.43
N ALA A 13 10.10 -15.86 13.84
CA ALA A 13 8.97 -15.01 13.50
C ALA A 13 8.93 -14.66 12.00
N GLU A 14 7.77 -14.27 11.51
CA GLU A 14 7.54 -13.83 10.14
C GLU A 14 6.86 -12.46 10.11
N LEU A 15 7.15 -11.69 9.06
CA LEU A 15 6.47 -10.42 8.79
C LEU A 15 5.24 -10.69 7.93
N ILE A 16 4.06 -10.64 8.53
CA ILE A 16 2.79 -11.03 7.88
C ILE A 16 2.09 -9.86 7.19
N GLN A 17 2.38 -8.63 7.61
CA GLN A 17 1.85 -7.41 6.99
C GLN A 17 2.91 -6.32 7.02
N VAL A 18 2.89 -5.48 5.98
CA VAL A 18 3.72 -4.27 5.90
C VAL A 18 2.82 -3.09 5.55
N SER A 19 2.97 -2.02 6.31
CA SER A 19 2.30 -0.74 6.13
C SER A 19 3.32 0.40 6.14
N GLU A 20 2.86 1.57 5.75
CA GLU A 20 3.52 2.83 6.08
C GLU A 20 2.63 3.58 7.06
N LYS A 21 3.23 4.13 8.12
CA LYS A 21 2.53 4.97 9.09
C LYS A 21 3.40 6.18 9.41
N TYR A 22 2.87 7.39 9.19
CA TYR A 22 3.61 8.64 9.38
C TYR A 22 5.00 8.67 8.70
N GLY A 23 5.10 8.14 7.48
CA GLY A 23 6.34 8.17 6.71
C GLY A 23 7.40 7.16 7.14
N VAL A 24 7.08 6.23 8.05
CA VAL A 24 7.98 5.13 8.45
C VAL A 24 7.34 3.77 8.17
N LEU A 25 8.20 2.76 8.05
CA LEU A 25 7.80 1.36 7.97
C LEU A 25 7.04 0.97 9.23
N ASP A 26 5.92 0.29 9.03
CA ASP A 26 5.12 -0.34 10.07
C ASP A 26 4.81 -1.79 9.64
N GLY A 27 4.52 -2.67 10.58
CA GLY A 27 4.25 -4.07 10.23
C GLY A 27 3.67 -4.90 11.35
N ALA A 28 3.12 -6.04 10.97
CA ALA A 28 2.65 -7.06 11.89
C ALA A 28 3.55 -8.30 11.79
N ILE A 29 3.92 -8.85 12.95
CA ILE A 29 4.81 -10.01 13.08
C ILE A 29 4.08 -11.17 13.77
N GLU A 30 4.37 -12.39 13.34
CA GLU A 30 3.80 -13.60 13.91
C GLU A 30 4.80 -14.78 13.96
N PRO A 31 4.91 -15.51 15.08
CA PRO A 31 4.38 -15.17 16.39
C PRO A 31 5.06 -13.91 16.97
N TRP A 32 4.31 -13.16 17.78
CA TRP A 32 4.89 -12.04 18.50
C TRP A 32 5.87 -12.52 19.58
N SER A 33 7.02 -11.84 19.68
CA SER A 33 7.96 -11.97 20.79
C SER A 33 8.70 -10.65 21.01
N PRO A 34 9.25 -10.39 22.21
CA PRO A 34 10.05 -9.19 22.44
C PRO A 34 11.22 -9.04 21.47
N ALA A 35 11.92 -10.13 21.16
CA ALA A 35 13.04 -10.12 20.22
C ALA A 35 12.59 -9.76 18.78
N ALA A 36 11.46 -10.32 18.34
CA ALA A 36 10.92 -9.98 17.02
C ALA A 36 10.41 -8.53 16.96
N GLN A 37 9.81 -8.04 18.04
CA GLN A 37 9.38 -6.63 18.14
C GLN A 37 10.57 -5.69 18.07
N GLU A 38 11.67 -5.97 18.78
CA GLU A 38 12.89 -5.15 18.73
C GLU A 38 13.47 -5.05 17.32
N LEU A 39 13.42 -6.13 16.54
CA LEU A 39 13.83 -6.13 15.14
C LEU A 39 12.94 -5.26 14.27
N LEU A 40 11.61 -5.35 14.45
CA LEU A 40 10.66 -4.49 13.75
C LEU A 40 10.88 -3.01 14.11
N ASP A 41 11.01 -2.69 15.39
CA ASP A 41 11.25 -1.32 15.86
C ASP A 41 12.57 -0.75 15.33
N ALA A 42 13.61 -1.59 15.21
CA ALA A 42 14.87 -1.20 14.61
C ALA A 42 14.73 -0.89 13.11
N ALA A 43 13.93 -1.68 12.38
CA ALA A 43 13.65 -1.44 10.98
C ALA A 43 12.80 -0.17 10.78
N GLU A 44 11.79 0.07 11.64
CA GLU A 44 11.00 1.30 11.64
C GLU A 44 11.90 2.53 11.84
N ARG A 45 12.73 2.55 12.90
CA ARG A 45 13.68 3.65 13.13
C ARG A 45 14.62 3.88 11.96
N ARG A 46 15.13 2.82 11.34
CA ARG A 46 16.00 2.92 10.18
C ARG A 46 15.28 3.51 8.97
N SER A 47 14.02 3.12 8.75
CA SER A 47 13.23 3.63 7.63
C SER A 47 13.00 5.15 7.71
N GLY A 48 12.84 5.71 8.92
CA GLY A 48 12.68 7.15 9.14
C GLY A 48 13.90 8.02 8.81
N GLY A 49 15.04 7.40 8.43
CA GLY A 49 16.23 8.08 7.93
C GLY A 49 16.48 7.89 6.43
N ILE A 50 15.57 7.25 5.70
CA ILE A 50 15.77 6.87 4.29
C ILE A 50 14.64 7.49 3.46
N CYS A 51 15.00 8.26 2.44
CA CYS A 51 14.05 8.82 1.50
C CYS A 51 13.28 7.69 0.79
N GLU A 52 11.96 7.66 0.93
CA GLU A 52 11.11 6.60 0.36
C GLU A 52 11.02 6.66 -1.19
N GLU A 53 11.49 7.74 -1.80
CA GLU A 53 11.44 7.95 -3.25
C GLU A 53 12.76 7.52 -3.94
N CYS A 54 13.92 7.77 -3.32
CA CYS A 54 15.23 7.49 -3.93
C CYS A 54 16.20 6.64 -3.09
N GLY A 55 15.85 6.32 -1.84
CA GLY A 55 16.67 5.49 -0.94
C GLY A 55 17.90 6.20 -0.34
N GLN A 56 18.15 7.47 -0.67
CA GLN A 56 19.20 8.28 -0.05
C GLN A 56 18.82 8.73 1.37
N PRO A 57 19.75 9.26 2.18
CA PRO A 57 19.41 9.82 3.49
C PRO A 57 18.25 10.81 3.41
N GLY A 58 17.27 10.62 4.29
CA GLY A 58 16.05 11.42 4.37
C GLY A 58 15.76 11.87 5.79
N ARG A 59 14.77 12.75 5.92
CA ARG A 59 14.19 13.17 7.19
C ARG A 59 12.67 13.22 7.07
N GLU A 60 12.01 13.26 8.22
CA GLU A 60 10.58 13.53 8.26
C GLU A 60 10.28 14.88 7.59
N VAL A 61 9.29 14.88 6.70
CA VAL A 61 8.73 16.07 6.06
C VAL A 61 7.21 15.98 6.09
N THR A 62 6.57 17.13 6.22
CA THR A 62 5.13 17.26 5.98
C THR A 62 4.95 17.88 4.60
N LEU A 63 4.33 17.14 3.69
CA LEU A 63 4.05 17.62 2.35
C LEU A 63 2.93 18.67 2.36
N PRO A 64 2.77 19.51 1.31
CA PRO A 64 1.68 20.49 1.22
C PRO A 64 0.27 19.92 1.44
N SER A 65 0.05 18.65 1.07
CA SER A 65 -1.17 17.88 1.31
C SER A 65 -1.45 17.54 2.78
N GLY A 66 -0.47 17.72 3.68
CA GLY A 66 -0.53 17.34 5.09
C GLY A 66 -0.04 15.92 5.38
N TRP A 67 0.36 15.14 4.37
CA TRP A 67 0.95 13.82 4.57
C TRP A 67 2.36 13.92 5.17
N VAL A 68 2.63 13.11 6.19
CA VAL A 68 3.95 12.97 6.80
C VAL A 68 4.70 11.84 6.11
N LYS A 69 5.89 12.13 5.58
CA LYS A 69 6.73 11.23 4.79
C LYS A 69 8.19 11.30 5.20
N THR A 70 9.02 10.32 4.84
CA THR A 70 10.48 10.41 4.99
C THR A 70 11.13 10.72 3.63
N ARG A 71 11.69 11.92 3.46
CA ARG A 71 12.21 12.43 2.18
C ARG A 71 13.55 13.12 2.31
N CYS A 72 14.36 13.08 1.26
CA CYS A 72 15.53 13.95 1.13
C CYS A 72 15.10 15.36 0.71
N GLU A 73 16.02 16.32 0.74
CA GLU A 73 15.71 17.73 0.43
C GLU A 73 15.16 17.92 -0.99
N GLU A 74 15.67 17.14 -1.96
CA GLU A 74 15.20 17.16 -3.35
C GLU A 74 13.73 16.72 -3.48
N HIS A 75 13.29 15.77 -2.66
CA HIS A 75 11.93 15.21 -2.70
C HIS A 75 11.01 15.76 -1.60
N ALA A 76 11.44 16.75 -0.82
CA ALA A 76 10.72 17.23 0.36
C ALA A 76 9.39 17.93 0.04
N ALA A 77 9.18 18.38 -1.20
CA ALA A 77 7.97 19.08 -1.65
C ALA A 77 7.31 18.42 -2.88
N VAL A 78 7.79 17.24 -3.28
CA VAL A 78 7.25 16.54 -4.46
C VAL A 78 6.05 15.72 -4.02
N GLU A 79 4.86 16.20 -4.37
CA GLU A 79 3.63 15.43 -4.26
C GLU A 79 3.56 14.37 -5.37
N ARG A 80 3.00 13.20 -5.06
CA ARG A 80 2.54 12.29 -6.10
C ARG A 80 1.20 12.84 -6.60
N ASP A 81 1.19 13.43 -7.79
CA ASP A 81 -0.04 13.91 -8.40
C ASP A 81 -0.83 12.77 -9.06
N ASP A 82 -2.06 13.04 -9.50
CA ASP A 82 -2.91 12.09 -10.23
C ASP A 82 -2.26 11.60 -11.54
N ASN A 83 -1.18 12.25 -12.00
CA ASN A 83 -0.43 11.84 -13.19
C ASN A 83 0.64 10.79 -12.87
N TYR A 84 0.96 10.53 -11.60
CA TYR A 84 1.93 9.51 -11.19
C TYR A 84 1.65 8.15 -11.85
N TRP A 85 0.37 7.77 -11.97
CA TRP A 85 -0.04 6.50 -12.60
C TRP A 85 -0.14 6.54 -14.13
N LYS A 86 -0.10 7.73 -14.76
CA LYS A 86 -0.29 7.86 -16.22
C LYS A 86 0.86 7.25 -17.04
N GLY A 87 2.04 7.06 -16.44
CA GLY A 87 3.16 6.33 -17.07
C GLY A 87 3.25 4.84 -16.68
N MET A 88 2.59 4.43 -15.60
CA MET A 88 2.56 3.04 -15.12
C MET A 88 1.36 2.25 -15.67
N SER A 89 0.31 2.94 -16.11
CA SER A 89 -0.83 2.32 -16.76
C SER A 89 -0.52 2.05 -18.23
N ARG A 90 -0.49 0.77 -18.61
CA ARG A 90 -0.53 0.37 -20.02
C ARG A 90 -1.99 0.17 -20.39
N SER A 91 -2.49 0.94 -21.36
CA SER A 91 -3.76 0.59 -22.01
C SER A 91 -3.60 -0.80 -22.63
N VAL A 92 -4.37 -1.76 -22.15
CA VAL A 92 -4.55 -3.02 -22.88
C VAL A 92 -5.58 -2.73 -23.95
N GLU A 93 -5.30 -3.10 -25.21
CA GLU A 93 -6.23 -2.83 -26.29
C GLU A 93 -7.59 -3.45 -25.99
N ARG A 94 -8.68 -2.72 -26.26
CA ARG A 94 -10.01 -3.33 -26.20
C ARG A 94 -10.05 -4.44 -27.24
N GLY A 95 -10.06 -5.68 -26.77
CA GLY A 95 -10.13 -6.88 -27.58
C GLY A 95 -11.08 -7.90 -26.95
N GLU A 96 -11.26 -9.01 -27.64
CA GLU A 96 -12.02 -10.15 -27.13
C GLU A 96 -11.09 -10.98 -26.23
N TYR A 97 -11.39 -11.04 -24.92
CA TYR A 97 -10.59 -11.77 -23.95
C TYR A 97 -11.24 -13.11 -23.65
N THR A 98 -10.52 -14.21 -23.90
CA THR A 98 -10.98 -15.54 -23.49
C THR A 98 -10.47 -15.86 -22.08
N PRO A 99 -11.36 -16.06 -21.09
CA PRO A 99 -10.93 -16.58 -19.80
C PRO A 99 -10.32 -17.98 -19.99
N VAL A 100 -9.06 -18.14 -19.59
CA VAL A 100 -8.29 -19.39 -19.78
C VAL A 100 -8.54 -20.44 -18.68
N GLY A 101 -9.58 -20.28 -17.88
CA GLY A 101 -9.95 -21.21 -16.83
C GLY A 101 -10.89 -20.61 -15.80
N PRO A 102 -11.37 -21.42 -14.83
CA PRO A 102 -12.10 -20.90 -13.69
C PRO A 102 -11.20 -19.94 -12.89
N VAL A 103 -11.72 -18.76 -12.58
CA VAL A 103 -11.09 -17.86 -11.61
C VAL A 103 -11.52 -18.33 -10.24
N GLU A 104 -10.62 -19.02 -9.54
CA GLU A 104 -10.80 -19.29 -8.10
C GLU A 104 -10.70 -17.95 -7.37
N LEU A 105 -11.86 -17.38 -7.05
CA LEU A 105 -11.91 -16.16 -6.28
C LEU A 105 -11.50 -16.49 -4.84
N GLY A 106 -10.47 -15.80 -4.35
CA GLY A 106 -10.01 -15.95 -2.98
C GLY A 106 -11.08 -15.59 -1.94
N PRO A 107 -10.83 -15.85 -0.64
CA PRO A 107 -11.82 -15.72 0.42
C PRO A 107 -12.45 -14.30 0.56
N ALA A 108 -11.80 -13.26 0.05
CA ALA A 108 -12.31 -11.89 0.03
C ALA A 108 -13.47 -11.65 -0.95
N ALA A 109 -13.73 -12.57 -1.89
CA ALA A 109 -14.79 -12.41 -2.89
C ALA A 109 -16.19 -12.80 -2.39
N ALA A 110 -16.30 -13.30 -1.16
CA ALA A 110 -17.57 -13.61 -0.52
C ALA A 110 -18.28 -12.34 0.00
N ILE A 111 -18.41 -11.30 -0.82
CA ILE A 111 -19.36 -10.21 -0.56
C ILE A 111 -20.71 -10.67 -1.11
N GLN A 112 -21.64 -10.94 -0.21
CA GLN A 112 -22.97 -11.46 -0.54
C GLN A 112 -23.70 -10.49 -1.47
N ARG A 113 -24.15 -10.99 -2.63
CA ARG A 113 -25.07 -10.29 -3.53
C ARG A 113 -26.45 -10.22 -2.90
N GLY A 114 -26.76 -9.08 -2.33
CA GLY A 114 -28.05 -8.65 -1.79
C GLY A 114 -27.72 -7.51 -0.85
N GLU A 115 -28.09 -6.25 -1.06
CA GLU A 115 -29.37 -5.71 -1.50
C GLU A 115 -29.08 -4.35 -2.16
N HIS A 116 -28.97 -4.23 -3.50
CA HIS A 116 -28.84 -2.92 -4.15
C HIS A 116 -29.44 -2.91 -5.57
N GLU A 117 -30.49 -3.69 -5.80
CA GLU A 117 -31.24 -3.62 -7.07
C GLU A 117 -32.23 -2.44 -7.11
N GLY A 118 -32.43 -1.71 -6.00
CA GLY A 118 -33.39 -0.59 -5.92
C GLY A 118 -32.81 0.84 -6.01
N GLU A 119 -31.48 1.01 -6.08
CA GLU A 119 -30.86 2.36 -6.06
C GLU A 119 -30.43 2.87 -7.44
N LEU A 120 -30.23 1.97 -8.41
CA LEU A 120 -29.84 2.32 -9.78
C LEU A 120 -31.00 2.88 -10.63
N GLU A 121 -32.26 2.62 -10.28
CA GLU A 121 -33.41 3.14 -11.03
C GLU A 121 -33.69 4.63 -10.74
N ARG A 122 -33.28 5.16 -9.58
CA ARG A 122 -33.54 6.56 -9.20
C ARG A 122 -32.59 7.58 -9.84
N VAL A 123 -31.45 7.15 -10.37
CA VAL A 123 -30.43 8.06 -10.93
C VAL A 123 -30.71 8.39 -12.40
N ASN A 124 -31.52 7.59 -13.10
CA ASN A 124 -31.79 7.80 -14.53
C ASN A 124 -32.98 8.73 -14.83
N GLU A 125 -33.79 9.12 -13.83
CA GLU A 125 -34.94 10.03 -14.05
C GLU A 125 -34.61 11.51 -13.78
N GLU A 126 -33.47 11.82 -13.15
CA GLU A 126 -33.09 13.21 -12.84
C GLU A 126 -32.28 13.91 -13.95
N ASP A 127 -31.94 13.22 -15.04
CA ASP A 127 -31.16 13.76 -16.18
C ASP A 127 -32.02 14.08 -17.43
N GLU A 128 -33.35 13.91 -17.36
CA GLU A 128 -34.28 14.28 -18.46
C GLU A 128 -35.28 15.40 -18.09
N SER A 129 -34.96 16.27 -17.12
CA SER A 129 -35.75 17.48 -16.79
C SER A 129 -35.23 18.77 -17.45
#